data_AF-A0A843C6P7-F1
#
_entry.id   AF-A0A843C6P7-F1
#
_cell.length_a   1.000
_cell.length_b   1.000
_cell.length_c   1.000
_cell.angle_alpha   90.00
_cell.angle_beta   90.00
_cell.angle_gamma   90.00
#
_symmetry.space_group_name_H-M   'P 1'
#
loop_
_entity.id
_entity.type
_entity.pdbx_description
1 polymer ?
#
loop_
_entity_poly.entity_id
_entity_poly.type
_entity_poly.pdbx_seq_one_letter_code
_entity_poly.pdbx_strand_id
1 'polypeptide(L)'
;MTPEIETIKVPTKLAQQYYKEVFDPAELISIIGLTTFYKREFAFLLEDGNFVRNTSFKSSDDLIKFLTTNPIRRSYVGAVYETPPTKNNTIQRIKWVSREFCFDLDLNDYDLVRSCGCQGKEQYCIICWSLVQDAAAFLDKTLKEDFGYKKIVWVFSGRRGFHGWVQDKGAGILSQEQRNSIINYLTIIKDEKRTQAVEKDLKHVIPLRDRILEMIAKAFFAHANDKELKAEPFNFTKDQITKLRYNLERGSQPFSKTYDIILERKQDRDAIFTRIIQHRYPRIDRKVSIDIRRILKIPGSVQDTNGRICCRVDIKKIHKFFPENSPTIWELLS
;
A
#
# COMPACT_ATOMS: atom_id res chain seq x y z
N MET A 1 22.10 -5.66 -25.66
CA MET A 1 22.08 -4.34 -25.01
C MET A 1 20.68 -3.77 -25.17
N THR A 2 19.83 -3.92 -24.15
CA THR A 2 18.57 -3.17 -24.08
C THR A 2 18.93 -1.69 -23.93
N PRO A 3 18.37 -0.79 -24.75
CA PRO A 3 18.63 0.63 -24.59
C PRO A 3 18.17 1.02 -23.18
N GLU A 4 19.06 1.66 -22.42
CA GLU A 4 18.68 2.39 -21.22
C GLU A 4 17.64 3.42 -21.67
N ILE A 5 16.37 3.12 -21.41
CA ILE A 5 15.31 4.11 -21.52
C ILE A 5 15.69 5.15 -20.46
N GLU A 6 16.31 6.25 -20.87
CA GLU A 6 16.46 7.43 -20.05
C GLU A 6 15.08 7.73 -19.48
N THR A 7 14.87 7.44 -18.20
CA THR A 7 13.63 7.77 -17.52
C THR A 7 13.55 9.29 -17.53
N ILE A 8 12.76 9.83 -18.46
CA ILE A 8 12.53 11.27 -18.58
C ILE A 8 11.97 11.73 -17.23
N LYS A 9 12.82 12.35 -16.43
CA LYS A 9 12.40 12.95 -15.16
C LYS A 9 11.51 14.14 -15.50
N VAL A 10 10.39 14.26 -14.80
CA VAL A 10 9.47 15.39 -14.95
C VAL A 10 10.24 16.70 -14.69
N PRO A 11 10.27 17.65 -15.63
CA PRO A 11 10.87 18.96 -15.38
C PRO A 11 10.14 19.67 -14.24
N THR A 12 10.88 20.29 -13.32
CA THR A 12 10.27 20.99 -12.17
C THR A 12 9.34 22.11 -12.59
N LYS A 13 9.66 22.83 -13.68
CA LYS A 13 8.77 23.84 -14.28
C LYS A 13 7.42 23.26 -14.71
N LEU A 14 7.40 22.04 -15.26
CA LEU A 14 6.15 21.38 -15.63
C LEU A 14 5.34 20.99 -14.39
N ALA A 15 6.01 20.46 -13.36
CA ALA A 15 5.37 20.19 -12.06
C ALA A 15 4.79 21.46 -11.42
N GLN A 16 5.49 22.59 -11.49
CA GLN A 16 5.00 23.89 -11.03
C GLN A 16 3.74 24.33 -11.78
N GLN A 17 3.70 24.13 -13.10
CA GLN A 17 2.52 24.41 -13.90
C GLN A 17 1.32 23.54 -13.46
N TYR A 18 1.52 22.24 -13.25
CA TYR A 18 0.50 21.35 -12.71
C TYR A 18 -0.04 21.83 -11.35
N TYR A 19 0.85 22.19 -10.42
CA TYR A 19 0.42 22.68 -9.11
C TYR A 19 -0.33 24.00 -9.18
N LYS A 20 -0.15 24.79 -10.25
CA LYS A 20 -0.84 26.07 -10.46
C LYS A 20 -2.20 25.88 -11.12
N GLU A 21 -2.29 24.99 -12.10
CA GLU A 21 -3.43 24.91 -13.03
C GLU A 21 -4.39 23.76 -12.71
N VAL A 22 -3.91 22.69 -12.07
CA VAL A 22 -4.67 21.43 -11.95
C VAL A 22 -4.79 20.93 -10.52
N PHE A 23 -3.74 21.04 -9.70
CA PHE A 23 -3.75 20.46 -8.35
C PHE A 23 -4.85 21.05 -7.46
N ASP A 24 -5.77 20.21 -7.01
CA ASP A 24 -6.82 20.59 -6.07
C ASP A 24 -6.43 20.22 -4.62
N PRO A 25 -6.18 21.20 -3.74
CA PRO A 25 -5.85 20.93 -2.34
C PRO A 25 -7.01 20.30 -1.56
N ALA A 26 -8.25 20.35 -2.07
CA ALA A 26 -9.41 19.74 -1.41
C ALA A 26 -9.26 18.22 -1.28
N GLU A 27 -8.64 17.54 -2.26
CA GLU A 27 -8.37 16.10 -2.17
C GLU A 27 -7.43 15.80 -1.00
N LEU A 28 -6.32 16.53 -0.89
CA LEU A 28 -5.38 16.43 0.22
C LEU A 28 -6.07 16.73 1.56
N ILE A 29 -6.81 17.84 1.65
CA ILE A 29 -7.52 18.26 2.85
C ILE A 29 -8.57 17.23 3.28
N SER A 30 -9.25 16.57 2.33
CA SER A 30 -10.21 15.51 2.63
C SER A 30 -9.57 14.32 3.34
N ILE A 31 -8.25 14.12 3.15
CA ILE A 31 -7.47 13.05 3.74
C ILE A 31 -6.87 13.47 5.09
N ILE A 32 -6.29 14.67 5.16
CA ILE A 32 -5.50 15.13 6.32
C ILE A 32 -6.27 16.10 7.25
N GLY A 33 -7.50 16.47 6.92
CA GLY A 33 -8.35 17.33 7.74
C GLY A 33 -7.98 18.81 7.71
N LEU A 34 -8.98 19.65 7.43
CA LEU A 34 -8.84 21.11 7.31
C LEU A 34 -8.44 21.78 8.64
N THR A 35 -9.08 21.38 9.75
CA THR A 35 -8.95 22.06 11.05
C THR A 35 -7.53 21.99 11.63
N THR A 36 -6.77 20.98 11.26
CA THR A 36 -5.39 20.74 11.72
C THR A 36 -4.33 21.15 10.72
N PHE A 37 -4.70 21.61 9.52
CA PHE A 37 -3.80 21.82 8.39
C PHE A 37 -2.57 22.67 8.76
N TYR A 38 -2.79 23.82 9.41
CA TYR A 38 -1.73 24.76 9.74
C TYR A 38 -0.71 24.27 10.78
N LYS A 39 -1.01 23.17 11.47
CA LYS A 39 -0.13 22.51 12.45
C LYS A 39 0.55 21.27 11.89
N ARG A 40 0.39 20.97 10.60
CA ARG A 40 1.01 19.82 9.96
C ARG A 40 2.42 20.10 9.52
N GLU A 41 3.26 19.07 9.67
CA GLU A 41 4.55 19.04 8.99
C GLU A 41 4.35 18.71 7.51
N PHE A 42 5.07 19.43 6.66
CA PHE A 42 5.34 19.11 5.27
C PHE A 42 6.84 18.96 5.05
N ALA A 43 7.19 18.12 4.09
CA ALA A 43 8.56 17.87 3.70
C ALA A 43 8.68 17.78 2.17
N PHE A 44 9.84 18.14 1.65
CA PHE A 44 10.06 18.26 0.22
C PHE A 44 11.46 17.80 -0.17
N LEU A 45 11.53 17.03 -1.26
CA LEU A 45 12.78 16.81 -1.99
C LEU A 45 12.86 17.85 -3.11
N LEU A 46 13.92 18.64 -3.11
CA LEU A 46 14.18 19.67 -4.14
C LEU A 46 14.97 19.09 -5.32
N GLU A 47 15.05 19.84 -6.42
CA GLU A 47 15.77 19.47 -7.64
C GLU A 47 17.27 19.29 -7.45
N ASP A 48 17.87 20.07 -6.55
CA ASP A 48 19.28 19.96 -6.15
C ASP A 48 19.58 18.77 -5.23
N GLY A 49 18.54 17.98 -4.89
CA GLY A 49 18.64 16.83 -3.98
C GLY A 49 18.49 17.19 -2.50
N ASN A 50 18.32 18.46 -2.14
CA ASN A 50 18.14 18.87 -0.76
C ASN A 50 16.77 18.40 -0.23
N PHE A 51 16.78 17.84 0.99
CA PHE A 51 15.58 17.34 1.65
C PHE A 51 15.15 18.26 2.79
N VAL A 52 14.10 19.03 2.55
CA VAL A 52 13.58 20.03 3.50
C VAL A 52 12.48 19.40 4.36
N ARG A 53 12.61 19.53 5.68
CA ARG A 53 11.60 19.12 6.68
C ARG A 53 11.28 20.28 7.63
N ASN A 54 10.36 20.04 8.56
CA ASN A 54 9.89 21.04 9.54
C ASN A 54 9.31 22.28 8.85
N THR A 55 8.52 22.08 7.80
CA THR A 55 7.79 23.15 7.10
C THR A 55 6.31 23.04 7.45
N SER A 56 5.64 24.18 7.62
CA SER A 56 4.18 24.27 7.80
C SER A 56 3.64 25.47 7.02
N PHE A 57 2.35 25.45 6.71
CA PHE A 57 1.67 26.47 5.89
C PHE A 57 0.41 26.93 6.60
N LYS A 58 0.07 28.23 6.58
CA LYS A 58 -1.13 28.71 7.28
C LYS A 58 -2.41 28.28 6.56
N SER A 59 -2.35 28.19 5.23
CA SER A 59 -3.47 27.77 4.37
C SER A 59 -3.03 26.83 3.25
N SER A 60 -3.98 26.20 2.57
CA SER A 60 -3.72 25.47 1.32
C SER A 60 -3.14 26.36 0.23
N ASP A 61 -3.53 27.63 0.18
CA ASP A 61 -3.04 28.58 -0.82
C ASP A 61 -1.55 28.87 -0.60
N ASP A 62 -1.10 28.95 0.65
CA ASP A 62 0.33 29.07 0.98
C ASP A 62 1.12 27.82 0.52
N LEU A 63 0.54 26.63 0.66
CA LEU A 63 1.13 25.39 0.15
C LEU A 63 1.21 25.40 -1.38
N ILE A 64 0.15 25.80 -2.08
CA ILE A 64 0.12 25.91 -3.55
C ILE A 64 1.16 26.93 -4.02
N LYS A 65 1.20 28.11 -3.39
CA LYS A 65 2.21 29.13 -3.68
C LYS A 65 3.62 28.58 -3.50
N PHE A 66 3.86 27.79 -2.47
CA PHE A 66 5.16 27.15 -2.26
C PHE A 66 5.48 26.12 -3.36
N LEU A 67 4.56 25.23 -3.69
CA LEU A 67 4.71 24.21 -4.74
C LEU A 67 4.94 24.82 -6.13
N THR A 68 4.35 25.98 -6.42
CA THR A 68 4.45 26.66 -7.73
C THR A 68 5.71 27.53 -7.88
N THR A 69 6.36 27.91 -6.77
CA THR A 69 7.53 28.81 -6.78
C THR A 69 8.86 28.12 -6.49
N ASN A 70 8.83 26.89 -5.99
CA ASN A 70 10.03 26.13 -5.62
C ASN A 70 10.24 24.93 -6.56
N PRO A 71 11.49 24.52 -6.82
CA PRO A 71 11.81 23.40 -7.71
C PRO A 71 11.61 22.05 -6.98
N ILE A 72 10.35 21.70 -6.68
CA ILE A 72 10.00 20.50 -5.92
C ILE A 72 10.00 19.26 -6.82
N ARG A 73 10.75 18.23 -6.42
CA ARG A 73 10.73 16.89 -7.03
C ARG A 73 9.70 15.99 -6.38
N ARG A 74 9.65 15.95 -5.04
CA ARG A 74 8.68 15.16 -4.28
C ARG A 74 8.17 15.93 -3.08
N SER A 75 6.89 15.76 -2.76
CA SER A 75 6.23 16.42 -1.65
C SER A 75 5.60 15.38 -0.72
N TYR A 76 5.73 15.63 0.58
CA TYR A 76 5.30 14.74 1.63
C TYR A 76 4.56 15.51 2.72
N VAL A 77 3.62 14.84 3.38
CA VAL A 77 2.88 15.33 4.53
C VAL A 77 3.12 14.42 5.74
N GLY A 78 3.28 15.03 6.91
CA GLY A 78 3.57 14.39 8.18
C GLY A 78 2.44 14.57 9.20
N ALA A 79 2.83 14.50 10.48
CA ALA A 79 1.92 14.57 11.60
C ALA A 79 1.43 16.00 11.90
N VAL A 80 0.41 16.07 12.75
CA VAL A 80 -0.07 17.28 13.43
C VAL A 80 0.71 17.44 14.74
N TYR A 81 1.12 18.68 15.01
CA TYR A 81 1.87 19.05 16.20
C TYR A 81 1.11 20.09 17.03
N GLU A 82 1.55 20.33 18.26
CA GLU A 82 0.91 21.31 19.16
C GLU A 82 1.05 22.74 18.63
N THR A 83 2.22 23.06 18.08
CA THR A 83 2.53 24.32 17.37
C THR A 83 3.01 24.01 15.94
N PRO A 84 2.84 24.95 14.98
CA PRO A 84 3.30 24.75 13.60
C PRO A 84 4.82 24.49 13.53
N PRO A 85 5.27 23.39 12.90
CA PRO A 85 6.68 23.12 12.70
C PRO A 85 7.38 24.17 11.84
N THR A 86 8.59 24.58 12.24
CA THR A 86 9.47 25.47 11.48
C THR A 86 10.92 24.99 11.57
N LYS A 87 11.83 25.54 10.78
CA LYS A 87 13.28 25.25 10.90
C LYS A 87 13.84 25.56 12.28
N ASN A 88 13.32 26.58 12.97
CA ASN A 88 13.77 26.99 14.31
C ASN A 88 13.04 26.24 15.43
N ASN A 89 11.85 25.72 15.15
CA ASN A 89 11.02 24.94 16.07
C ASN A 89 10.68 23.59 15.43
N THR A 90 11.61 22.63 15.55
CA THR A 90 11.54 21.36 14.83
C THR A 90 10.58 20.35 15.47
N ILE A 91 10.15 19.34 14.70
CA ILE A 91 9.23 18.28 15.16
C ILE A 91 9.76 17.44 16.33
N GLN A 92 11.07 17.47 16.59
CA GLN A 92 11.67 16.81 17.77
C GLN A 92 11.41 17.61 19.04
N ARG A 93 11.30 18.94 18.94
CA ARG A 93 11.06 19.87 20.06
C ARG A 93 9.57 20.09 20.32
N ILE A 94 8.73 19.92 19.30
CA ILE A 94 7.29 20.11 19.42
C ILE A 94 6.61 18.79 19.80
N LYS A 95 5.65 18.89 20.71
CA LYS A 95 4.78 17.77 21.07
C LYS A 95 3.95 17.31 19.87
N TRP A 96 4.03 16.01 19.58
CA TRP A 96 3.17 15.35 18.60
C TRP A 96 1.73 15.29 19.11
N VAL A 97 0.76 15.51 18.23
CA VAL A 97 -0.68 15.48 18.56
C VAL A 97 -1.39 14.30 17.91
N SER A 98 -1.26 14.16 16.60
CA SER A 98 -1.92 13.08 15.86
C SER A 98 -1.30 12.88 14.49
N ARG A 99 -1.45 11.69 13.93
CA ARG A 99 -1.13 11.36 12.53
C ARG A 99 -2.05 10.23 12.10
N GLU A 100 -2.57 10.27 10.88
CA GLU A 100 -3.32 9.14 10.33
C GLU A 100 -2.55 7.82 10.54
N PHE A 101 -3.27 6.71 10.74
CA PHE A 101 -2.61 5.41 10.76
C PHE A 101 -2.46 4.95 9.32
N CYS A 102 -1.23 5.07 8.81
CA CYS A 102 -0.92 4.89 7.41
C CYS A 102 -0.31 3.52 7.12
N PHE A 103 -0.58 2.99 5.95
CA PHE A 103 0.03 1.78 5.39
C PHE A 103 0.72 2.14 4.08
N ASP A 104 1.86 1.51 3.80
CA ASP A 104 2.55 1.60 2.52
C ASP A 104 2.80 0.17 2.01
N LEU A 105 2.29 -0.11 0.82
CA LEU A 105 2.39 -1.39 0.13
C LEU A 105 3.13 -1.16 -1.17
N ASP A 106 4.32 -1.73 -1.32
CA ASP A 106 5.12 -1.64 -2.55
C ASP A 106 5.29 -3.02 -3.18
N LEU A 107 5.12 -3.09 -4.50
CA LEU A 107 5.31 -4.33 -5.25
C LEU A 107 6.72 -4.92 -5.09
N ASN A 108 7.74 -4.10 -4.83
CA ASN A 108 9.11 -4.57 -4.59
C ASN A 108 9.21 -5.51 -3.37
N ASP A 109 8.32 -5.33 -2.39
CA ASP A 109 8.33 -6.20 -1.22
C ASP A 109 7.98 -7.65 -1.63
N TYR A 110 7.40 -7.87 -2.81
CA TYR A 110 7.08 -9.18 -3.37
C TYR A 110 8.14 -9.74 -4.33
N ASP A 111 9.28 -9.07 -4.54
CA ASP A 111 10.26 -9.46 -5.57
C ASP A 111 10.72 -10.92 -5.49
N LEU A 112 10.86 -11.46 -4.27
CA LEU A 112 11.28 -12.85 -4.03
C LEU A 112 10.23 -13.90 -4.45
N VAL A 113 8.98 -13.49 -4.67
CA VAL A 113 7.84 -14.40 -4.93
C VAL A 113 7.12 -14.13 -6.24
N ARG A 114 7.60 -13.16 -7.05
CA ARG A 114 7.04 -12.89 -8.38
C ARG A 114 7.40 -14.03 -9.35
N SER A 115 6.43 -14.86 -9.69
CA SER A 115 6.59 -15.99 -10.62
C SER A 115 6.32 -15.64 -12.09
N CYS A 116 5.86 -14.41 -12.37
CA CYS A 116 5.46 -13.96 -13.70
C CYS A 116 6.62 -13.52 -14.61
N GLY A 117 7.88 -13.69 -14.17
CA GLY A 117 9.07 -13.28 -14.92
C GLY A 117 9.38 -11.78 -14.92
N CYS A 118 8.55 -10.94 -14.28
CA CYS A 118 8.85 -9.52 -14.11
C CYS A 118 10.02 -9.34 -13.15
N GLN A 119 11.03 -8.56 -13.56
CA GLN A 119 12.25 -8.34 -12.78
C GLN A 119 12.44 -6.87 -12.40
N GLY A 120 13.02 -6.68 -11.22
CA GLY A 120 13.45 -5.37 -10.74
C GLY A 120 12.32 -4.36 -10.64
N LYS A 121 12.72 -3.08 -10.71
CA LYS A 121 11.85 -1.96 -10.34
C LYS A 121 11.00 -1.40 -11.48
N GLU A 122 11.24 -1.83 -12.71
CA GLU A 122 10.60 -1.23 -13.89
C GLU A 122 9.52 -2.12 -14.50
N GLN A 123 9.53 -3.42 -14.19
CA GLN A 123 8.61 -4.37 -14.77
C GLN A 123 7.51 -4.76 -13.77
N TYR A 124 6.27 -4.76 -14.24
CA TYR A 124 5.11 -5.34 -13.58
C TYR A 124 4.12 -5.83 -14.65
N CYS A 125 3.18 -6.67 -14.25
CA CYS A 125 2.08 -7.15 -15.09
C CYS A 125 0.83 -7.38 -14.24
N ILE A 126 -0.28 -7.77 -14.86
CA ILE A 126 -1.53 -8.12 -14.19
C ILE A 126 -1.37 -9.17 -13.08
N ILE A 127 -0.44 -10.11 -13.23
CA ILE A 127 -0.22 -11.17 -12.24
C ILE A 127 0.42 -10.58 -10.98
N CYS A 128 1.58 -9.92 -11.07
CA CYS A 128 2.26 -9.41 -9.88
C CYS A 128 1.59 -8.15 -9.31
N TRP A 129 0.93 -7.34 -10.14
CA TRP A 129 0.14 -6.21 -9.65
C TRP A 129 -1.03 -6.65 -8.75
N SER A 130 -1.62 -7.82 -9.04
CA SER A 130 -2.69 -8.38 -8.20
C SER A 130 -2.24 -8.62 -6.74
N LEU A 131 -0.94 -8.82 -6.49
CA LEU A 131 -0.41 -9.00 -5.13
C LEU A 131 -0.67 -7.78 -4.25
N VAL A 132 -0.41 -6.57 -4.75
CA VAL A 132 -0.64 -5.33 -3.98
C VAL A 132 -2.10 -4.92 -3.96
N GLN A 133 -2.90 -5.29 -4.98
CA GLN A 133 -4.35 -5.10 -4.97
C GLN A 133 -5.01 -5.97 -3.90
N ASP A 134 -4.62 -7.24 -3.81
CA ASP A 134 -5.11 -8.17 -2.79
C ASP A 134 -4.66 -7.75 -1.40
N ALA A 135 -3.42 -7.28 -1.26
CA ALA A 135 -2.92 -6.76 0.00
C ALA A 135 -3.76 -5.58 0.50
N ALA A 136 -4.06 -4.60 -0.37
CA ALA A 136 -4.91 -3.47 -0.03
C ALA A 136 -6.34 -3.91 0.34
N ALA A 137 -6.95 -4.79 -0.45
CA ALA A 137 -8.30 -5.31 -0.18
C ALA A 137 -8.38 -6.06 1.15
N PHE A 138 -7.40 -6.92 1.42
CA PHE A 138 -7.34 -7.70 2.65
C PHE A 138 -7.14 -6.82 3.88
N LEU A 139 -6.24 -5.85 3.81
CA LEU A 139 -6.00 -4.91 4.90
C LEU A 139 -7.23 -4.04 5.16
N ASP A 140 -7.88 -3.52 4.12
CA ASP A 140 -9.11 -2.73 4.27
C ASP A 140 -10.20 -3.50 5.00
N LYS A 141 -10.45 -4.76 4.60
CA LYS A 141 -11.46 -5.61 5.24
C LYS A 141 -11.08 -5.94 6.69
N THR A 142 -9.82 -6.30 6.94
CA THR A 142 -9.31 -6.63 8.29
C THR A 142 -9.39 -5.43 9.23
N LEU A 143 -9.01 -4.23 8.76
CA LEU A 143 -9.11 -2.99 9.53
C LEU A 143 -10.55 -2.61 9.89
N LYS A 144 -11.50 -2.92 9.01
CA LYS A 144 -12.94 -2.69 9.27
C LYS A 144 -13.53 -3.70 10.23
N GLU A 145 -13.27 -4.99 10.01
CA GLU A 145 -13.90 -6.07 10.77
C GLU A 145 -13.28 -6.26 12.16
N ASP A 146 -11.96 -6.18 12.28
CA ASP A 146 -11.26 -6.53 13.52
C ASP A 146 -10.98 -5.30 14.40
N PHE A 147 -10.80 -4.12 13.79
CA PHE A 147 -10.49 -2.88 14.50
C PHE A 147 -11.63 -1.85 14.46
N GLY A 148 -12.69 -2.09 13.69
CA GLY A 148 -13.86 -1.22 13.62
C GLY A 148 -13.62 0.12 12.94
N TYR A 149 -12.53 0.29 12.18
CA TYR A 149 -12.24 1.53 11.46
C TYR A 149 -13.23 1.75 10.33
N LYS A 150 -13.72 2.99 10.18
CA LYS A 150 -14.78 3.33 9.22
C LYS A 150 -14.30 4.20 8.07
N LYS A 151 -13.27 5.01 8.30
CA LYS A 151 -12.78 6.02 7.36
C LYS A 151 -11.38 5.61 6.88
N ILE A 152 -11.34 4.78 5.84
CA ILE A 152 -10.10 4.33 5.21
C ILE A 152 -10.06 4.86 3.79
N VAL A 153 -8.99 5.56 3.43
CA VAL A 153 -8.74 6.05 2.07
C VAL A 153 -7.51 5.35 1.50
N TRP A 154 -7.63 4.84 0.28
CA TRP A 154 -6.52 4.26 -0.46
C TRP A 154 -6.09 5.20 -1.58
N VAL A 155 -4.79 5.38 -1.73
CA VAL A 155 -4.18 6.29 -2.71
C VAL A 155 -3.11 5.51 -3.48
N PHE A 156 -3.10 5.62 -4.79
CA PHE A 156 -2.02 5.08 -5.61
C PHE A 156 -0.73 5.85 -5.34
N SER A 157 0.40 5.15 -5.14
CA SER A 157 1.68 5.78 -4.78
C SER A 157 2.32 6.58 -5.93
N GLY A 158 1.74 6.53 -7.13
CA GLY A 158 2.28 7.13 -8.36
C GLY A 158 3.22 6.19 -9.13
N ARG A 159 3.53 5.02 -8.56
CA ARG A 159 4.44 4.06 -9.21
C ARG A 159 3.90 2.63 -9.13
N ARG A 160 4.15 1.92 -8.03
CA ARG A 160 3.94 0.46 -7.94
C ARG A 160 3.42 0.03 -6.58
N GLY A 161 2.49 0.80 -6.04
CA GLY A 161 1.99 0.54 -4.71
C GLY A 161 0.77 1.37 -4.34
N PHE A 162 0.30 1.15 -3.12
CA PHE A 162 -0.80 1.89 -2.54
C PHE A 162 -0.46 2.36 -1.13
N HIS A 163 -0.96 3.54 -0.79
CA HIS A 163 -0.96 4.08 0.55
C HIS A 163 -2.37 3.97 1.14
N GLY A 164 -2.51 3.31 2.28
CA GLY A 164 -3.74 3.29 3.06
C GLY A 164 -3.71 4.37 4.14
N TRP A 165 -4.78 5.12 4.33
CA TRP A 165 -4.91 6.19 5.32
C TRP A 165 -6.15 5.96 6.18
N VAL A 166 -5.95 5.56 7.44
CA VAL A 166 -7.06 5.46 8.41
C VAL A 166 -7.24 6.81 9.10
N GLN A 167 -8.40 7.43 8.88
CA GLN A 167 -8.73 8.79 9.31
C GLN A 167 -9.57 8.84 10.59
N ASP A 168 -10.00 7.69 11.11
CA ASP A 168 -10.70 7.61 12.38
C ASP A 168 -9.88 8.29 13.48
N LYS A 169 -10.50 9.19 14.26
CA LYS A 169 -9.81 10.00 15.28
C LYS A 169 -9.01 9.15 16.26
N GLY A 170 -9.54 7.98 16.64
CA GLY A 170 -8.87 7.02 17.52
C GLY A 170 -7.57 6.46 16.92
N ALA A 171 -7.54 6.19 15.60
CA ALA A 171 -6.33 5.77 14.91
C ALA A 171 -5.26 6.87 14.92
N GLY A 172 -5.71 8.12 14.79
CA GLY A 172 -4.88 9.32 14.76
C GLY A 172 -3.96 9.50 15.98
N ILE A 173 -4.44 9.10 17.16
CA ILE A 173 -3.81 9.34 18.45
C ILE A 173 -3.06 8.11 19.01
N LEU A 174 -3.04 6.99 18.28
CA LEU A 174 -2.33 5.78 18.70
C LEU A 174 -0.85 6.06 18.92
N SER A 175 -0.33 5.60 20.07
CA SER A 175 1.09 5.60 20.36
C SER A 175 1.86 4.68 19.41
N GLN A 176 3.18 4.84 19.31
CA GLN A 176 4.01 3.93 18.51
C GLN A 176 3.88 2.47 18.96
N GLU A 177 3.74 2.22 20.26
CA GLU A 177 3.57 0.88 20.82
C GLU A 177 2.23 0.25 20.41
N GLN A 178 1.15 1.03 20.46
CA GLN A 178 -0.17 0.59 20.00
C GLN A 178 -0.17 0.32 18.49
N ARG A 179 0.46 1.20 17.69
CA ARG A 179 0.65 0.99 16.25
C ARG A 179 1.45 -0.27 15.97
N ASN A 180 2.54 -0.51 16.70
CA ASN A 180 3.35 -1.73 16.58
C ASN A 180 2.54 -2.99 16.93
N SER A 181 1.66 -2.93 17.92
CA SER A 181 0.79 -4.05 18.28
C SER A 181 -0.21 -4.39 17.17
N ILE A 182 -0.82 -3.37 16.55
CA ILE A 182 -1.70 -3.57 15.38
C ILE A 182 -0.91 -4.14 14.21
N ILE A 183 0.28 -3.62 13.93
CA ILE A 183 1.12 -4.14 12.84
C ILE A 183 1.57 -5.58 13.12
N ASN A 184 1.87 -5.94 14.37
CA ASN A 184 2.15 -7.33 14.75
C ASN A 184 0.94 -8.25 14.50
N TYR A 185 -0.28 -7.79 14.76
CA TYR A 185 -1.49 -8.55 14.44
C TYR A 185 -1.66 -8.76 12.93
N LEU A 186 -1.40 -7.72 12.13
CA LEU A 186 -1.55 -7.77 10.68
C LEU A 186 -0.42 -8.54 9.98
N THR A 187 0.77 -8.64 10.59
CA THR A 187 1.95 -9.31 10.03
C THR A 187 2.05 -10.76 10.47
N ILE A 188 1.81 -11.68 9.54
CA ILE A 188 1.97 -13.14 9.77
C ILE A 188 3.35 -13.64 9.29
N ILE A 189 4.00 -12.92 8.36
CA ILE A 189 5.36 -13.21 7.89
C ILE A 189 6.36 -12.51 8.84
N LYS A 190 7.06 -13.27 9.67
CA LYS A 190 7.97 -12.71 10.70
C LYS A 190 9.32 -12.24 10.15
N ASP A 191 9.74 -12.78 9.00
CA ASP A 191 11.05 -12.49 8.40
C ASP A 191 10.96 -12.40 6.87
N GLU A 192 10.52 -11.25 6.37
CA GLU A 192 10.25 -11.04 4.93
C GLU A 192 11.47 -11.25 4.01
N LYS A 193 12.70 -11.16 4.56
CA LYS A 193 13.94 -11.10 3.78
C LYS A 193 14.82 -12.36 3.86
N ARG A 194 14.73 -13.16 4.92
CA ARG A 194 15.52 -14.40 5.03
C ARG A 194 14.62 -15.62 5.02
N THR A 195 14.12 -16.03 6.18
CA THR A 195 13.42 -17.31 6.34
C THR A 195 11.99 -17.28 5.83
N GLN A 196 11.38 -16.09 5.71
CA GLN A 196 9.94 -15.93 5.47
C GLN A 196 9.10 -16.83 6.38
N ALA A 197 9.52 -16.93 7.64
CA ALA A 197 8.81 -17.71 8.64
C ALA A 197 7.39 -17.19 8.82
N VAL A 198 6.43 -18.09 8.75
CA VAL A 198 4.99 -17.80 8.84
C VAL A 198 4.50 -18.17 10.24
N GLU A 199 3.75 -17.28 10.89
CA GLU A 199 2.98 -17.64 12.08
C GLU A 199 1.88 -18.63 11.69
N LYS A 200 1.95 -19.84 12.27
CA LYS A 200 1.07 -20.96 11.91
C LYS A 200 -0.04 -21.16 12.92
N ASP A 201 0.09 -20.63 14.14
CA ASP A 201 -0.93 -20.80 15.16
C ASP A 201 -2.08 -19.79 14.98
N LEU A 202 -2.89 -20.02 13.95
CA LEU A 202 -4.14 -19.30 13.71
C LEU A 202 -5.36 -20.11 14.17
N LYS A 203 -5.14 -21.20 14.91
CA LYS A 203 -6.21 -22.13 15.32
C LYS A 203 -7.25 -21.44 16.22
N HIS A 204 -6.80 -20.45 16.98
CA HIS A 204 -7.63 -19.67 17.89
C HIS A 204 -8.14 -18.35 17.30
N VAL A 205 -7.74 -18.00 16.07
CA VAL A 205 -8.16 -16.76 15.37
C VAL A 205 -8.97 -17.11 14.11
N ILE A 206 -10.04 -17.88 14.31
CA ILE A 206 -10.87 -18.43 13.23
C ILE A 206 -11.33 -17.36 12.22
N PRO A 207 -11.82 -16.16 12.63
CA PRO A 207 -12.26 -15.15 11.68
C PRO A 207 -11.14 -14.67 10.73
N LEU A 208 -9.94 -14.43 11.26
CA LEU A 208 -8.78 -14.02 10.45
C LEU A 208 -8.35 -15.15 9.51
N ARG A 209 -8.29 -16.38 10.02
CA ARG A 209 -7.95 -17.56 9.21
C ARG A 209 -8.92 -17.74 8.05
N ASP A 210 -10.21 -17.66 8.30
CA ASP A 210 -11.23 -17.83 7.26
C ASP A 210 -11.18 -16.69 6.23
N ARG A 211 -10.89 -15.45 6.66
CA ARG A 211 -10.65 -14.32 5.77
C ARG A 211 -9.41 -14.54 4.90
N ILE A 212 -8.32 -15.06 5.45
CA ILE A 212 -7.11 -15.42 4.71
C ILE A 212 -7.43 -16.46 3.65
N LEU A 213 -8.17 -17.51 4.01
CA LEU A 213 -8.55 -18.54 3.03
C LEU A 213 -9.43 -17.94 1.92
N GLU A 214 -10.45 -17.16 2.28
CA GLU A 214 -11.38 -16.59 1.31
C GLU A 214 -10.75 -15.57 0.37
N MET A 215 -9.80 -14.76 0.85
CA MET A 215 -9.22 -13.67 0.06
C MET A 215 -7.85 -14.03 -0.51
N ILE A 216 -6.92 -14.51 0.33
CA ILE A 216 -5.53 -14.73 -0.05
C ILE A 216 -5.35 -16.09 -0.70
N ALA A 217 -5.84 -17.18 -0.08
CA ALA A 217 -5.68 -18.52 -0.65
C ALA A 217 -6.47 -18.67 -1.96
N LYS A 218 -7.73 -18.23 -1.97
CA LYS A 218 -8.56 -18.22 -3.17
C LYS A 218 -7.88 -17.49 -4.34
N ALA A 219 -7.36 -16.29 -4.07
CA ALA A 219 -6.65 -15.53 -5.09
C ALA A 219 -5.38 -16.26 -5.53
N PHE A 220 -4.56 -16.78 -4.60
CA PHE A 220 -3.38 -17.58 -4.91
C PHE A 220 -3.72 -18.69 -5.92
N PHE A 221 -4.71 -19.52 -5.60
CA PHE A 221 -5.11 -20.62 -6.48
C PHE A 221 -5.67 -20.16 -7.82
N ALA A 222 -6.38 -19.01 -7.87
CA ALA A 222 -6.88 -18.45 -9.12
C ALA A 222 -5.76 -18.07 -10.11
N HIS A 223 -4.58 -17.67 -9.61
CA HIS A 223 -3.43 -17.30 -10.44
C HIS A 223 -2.35 -18.37 -10.55
N ALA A 224 -2.35 -19.37 -9.67
CA ALA A 224 -1.41 -20.48 -9.73
C ALA A 224 -1.60 -21.26 -11.04
N ASN A 225 -0.51 -21.71 -11.65
CA ASN A 225 -0.58 -22.57 -12.84
C ASN A 225 -0.50 -24.06 -12.46
N ASP A 226 -0.86 -24.94 -13.39
CA ASP A 226 -0.85 -26.39 -13.16
C ASP A 226 0.53 -26.94 -12.75
N LYS A 227 1.63 -26.34 -13.23
CA LYS A 227 2.98 -26.76 -12.88
C LYS A 227 3.28 -26.45 -11.41
N GLU A 228 2.84 -25.29 -10.93
CA GLU A 228 2.96 -24.88 -9.53
C GLU A 228 2.10 -25.78 -8.62
N LEU A 229 0.86 -26.09 -9.02
CA LEU A 229 -0.05 -26.92 -8.23
C LEU A 229 0.36 -28.40 -8.17
N LYS A 230 1.09 -28.90 -9.18
CA LYS A 230 1.64 -30.26 -9.20
C LYS A 230 2.95 -30.41 -8.43
N ALA A 231 3.61 -29.30 -8.09
CA ALA A 231 4.87 -29.30 -7.36
C ALA A 231 4.64 -29.32 -5.83
N GLU A 232 5.68 -29.69 -5.10
CA GLU A 232 5.74 -29.55 -3.63
C GLU A 232 5.52 -28.08 -3.22
N PRO A 233 4.71 -27.80 -2.18
CA PRO A 233 4.08 -28.74 -1.25
C PRO A 233 2.65 -29.19 -1.64
N PHE A 234 2.14 -28.77 -2.80
CA PHE A 234 0.73 -28.99 -3.17
C PHE A 234 0.50 -30.43 -3.65
N ASN A 235 1.33 -30.91 -4.58
CA ASN A 235 1.22 -32.25 -5.18
C ASN A 235 -0.20 -32.60 -5.66
N PHE A 236 -0.92 -31.64 -6.23
CA PHE A 236 -2.30 -31.87 -6.66
C PHE A 236 -2.35 -32.78 -7.89
N THR A 237 -3.24 -33.77 -7.82
CA THR A 237 -3.61 -34.60 -8.97
C THR A 237 -4.38 -33.78 -10.01
N LYS A 238 -4.47 -34.30 -11.24
CA LYS A 238 -5.28 -33.66 -12.30
C LYS A 238 -6.74 -33.48 -11.87
N ASP A 239 -7.32 -34.45 -11.17
CA ASP A 239 -8.70 -34.39 -10.68
C ASP A 239 -8.88 -33.29 -9.61
N GLN A 240 -7.95 -33.19 -8.66
CA GLN A 240 -7.96 -32.10 -7.66
C GLN A 240 -7.87 -30.73 -8.32
N ILE A 241 -7.02 -30.55 -9.33
CA ILE A 241 -6.91 -29.29 -10.07
C ILE A 241 -8.21 -28.98 -10.80
N THR A 242 -8.81 -29.95 -11.50
CA THR A 242 -10.10 -29.76 -12.18
C THR A 242 -11.20 -29.35 -11.20
N LYS A 243 -11.30 -30.01 -10.05
CA LYS A 243 -12.25 -29.66 -8.98
C LYS A 243 -11.98 -28.27 -8.42
N LEU A 244 -10.71 -27.90 -8.19
CA LEU A 244 -10.34 -26.56 -7.74
C LEU A 244 -10.81 -25.49 -8.72
N ARG A 245 -10.51 -25.64 -10.02
CA ARG A 245 -10.91 -24.69 -11.06
C ARG A 245 -12.42 -24.54 -11.15
N TYR A 246 -13.15 -25.66 -11.16
CA TYR A 246 -14.61 -25.65 -11.17
C TYR A 246 -15.20 -24.87 -9.98
N ASN A 247 -14.67 -25.08 -8.78
CA ASN A 247 -15.14 -24.37 -7.58
C ASN A 247 -14.79 -22.87 -7.59
N LEU A 248 -13.60 -22.51 -8.10
CA LEU A 248 -13.19 -21.10 -8.24
C LEU A 248 -14.10 -20.33 -9.20
N GLU A 249 -14.51 -20.95 -10.30
CA GLU A 249 -15.40 -20.34 -11.30
C GLU A 249 -16.85 -20.22 -10.80
N ARG A 250 -17.38 -21.26 -10.15
CA ARG A 250 -18.80 -21.30 -9.74
C ARG A 250 -19.11 -20.60 -8.43
N GLY A 251 -18.15 -20.54 -7.50
CA GLY A 251 -18.34 -19.86 -6.20
C GLY A 251 -19.50 -20.40 -5.35
N SER A 252 -19.81 -21.70 -5.44
CA SER A 252 -21.00 -22.30 -4.82
C SER A 252 -20.95 -22.39 -3.29
N GLN A 253 -19.79 -22.17 -2.67
CA GLN A 253 -19.58 -22.23 -1.22
C GLN A 253 -18.39 -21.36 -0.78
N PRO A 254 -18.28 -21.03 0.53
CA PRO A 254 -17.08 -20.39 1.07
C PRO A 254 -15.81 -21.16 0.71
N PHE A 255 -14.75 -20.45 0.35
CA PHE A 255 -13.51 -21.06 -0.10
C PHE A 255 -12.83 -21.86 1.01
N SER A 256 -13.07 -21.55 2.28
CA SER A 256 -12.59 -22.38 3.41
C SER A 256 -13.06 -23.84 3.30
N LYS A 257 -14.32 -24.08 2.91
CA LYS A 257 -14.85 -25.43 2.67
C LYS A 257 -14.22 -26.07 1.44
N THR A 258 -14.07 -25.31 0.36
CA THR A 258 -13.38 -25.77 -0.86
C THR A 258 -11.93 -26.17 -0.55
N TYR A 259 -11.25 -25.37 0.26
CA TYR A 259 -9.89 -25.63 0.75
C TYR A 259 -9.85 -26.93 1.58
N ASP A 260 -10.78 -27.12 2.52
CA ASP A 260 -10.88 -28.38 3.28
C ASP A 260 -11.18 -29.61 2.39
N ILE A 261 -11.98 -29.46 1.34
CA ILE A 261 -12.35 -30.57 0.43
C ILE A 261 -11.20 -30.95 -0.50
N ILE A 262 -10.48 -29.95 -1.04
CA ILE A 262 -9.35 -30.20 -1.95
C ILE A 262 -8.17 -30.77 -1.17
N LEU A 263 -7.99 -30.32 0.08
CA LEU A 263 -6.94 -30.80 0.95
C LEU A 263 -7.36 -32.08 1.69
N GLU A 264 -7.02 -33.23 1.12
CA GLU A 264 -7.24 -34.53 1.76
C GLU A 264 -6.42 -34.69 3.05
N ARG A 265 -6.80 -35.64 3.91
CA ARG A 265 -6.13 -35.93 5.21
C ARG A 265 -4.61 -36.18 5.11
N LYS A 266 -4.10 -36.57 3.94
CA LYS A 266 -2.68 -36.89 3.71
C LYS A 266 -1.81 -35.68 3.34
N GLN A 267 -2.40 -34.53 2.99
CA GLN A 267 -1.63 -33.38 2.54
C GLN A 267 -1.05 -32.58 3.71
N ASP A 268 0.14 -32.03 3.52
CA ASP A 268 0.78 -31.13 4.47
C ASP A 268 0.12 -29.75 4.40
N ARG A 269 -0.96 -29.60 5.18
CA ARG A 269 -1.76 -28.36 5.24
C ARG A 269 -0.92 -27.18 5.71
N ASP A 270 0.05 -27.40 6.59
CA ASP A 270 0.90 -26.34 7.14
C ASP A 270 1.90 -25.86 6.07
N ALA A 271 2.51 -26.77 5.30
CA ALA A 271 3.39 -26.40 4.20
C ALA A 271 2.63 -25.68 3.08
N ILE A 272 1.43 -26.15 2.73
CA ILE A 272 0.55 -25.51 1.73
C ILE A 272 0.14 -24.10 2.19
N PHE A 273 -0.32 -23.96 3.44
CA PHE A 273 -0.68 -22.67 4.00
C PHE A 273 0.52 -21.72 4.02
N THR A 274 1.69 -22.20 4.48
CA THR A 274 2.94 -21.43 4.47
C THR A 274 3.27 -20.94 3.06
N ARG A 275 3.16 -21.81 2.04
CA ARG A 275 3.44 -21.45 0.65
C ARG A 275 2.52 -20.34 0.15
N ILE A 276 1.23 -20.44 0.44
CA ILE A 276 0.22 -19.43 0.08
C ILE A 276 0.55 -18.08 0.74
N ILE A 277 0.83 -18.09 2.05
CA ILE A 277 1.13 -16.87 2.82
C ILE A 277 2.39 -16.19 2.28
N GLN A 278 3.47 -16.95 2.09
CA GLN A 278 4.73 -16.43 1.56
C GLN A 278 4.54 -15.71 0.21
N HIS A 279 3.70 -16.25 -0.67
CA HIS A 279 3.54 -15.72 -2.03
C HIS A 279 2.57 -14.54 -2.14
N ARG A 280 1.52 -14.48 -1.32
CA ARG A 280 0.40 -13.56 -1.57
C ARG A 280 -0.11 -12.76 -0.38
N TYR A 281 0.32 -13.07 0.84
CA TYR A 281 -0.11 -12.30 2.01
C TYR A 281 0.42 -10.85 1.96
N PRO A 282 -0.31 -9.85 2.52
CA PRO A 282 0.16 -8.48 2.63
C PRO A 282 1.57 -8.35 3.23
N ARG A 283 2.43 -7.59 2.58
CA ARG A 283 3.74 -7.14 3.10
C ARG A 283 3.63 -5.63 3.35
N ILE A 284 3.90 -5.21 4.58
CA ILE A 284 3.61 -3.85 5.06
C ILE A 284 4.93 -3.17 5.42
N ASP A 285 5.18 -1.95 4.91
CA ASP A 285 6.26 -1.13 5.47
C ASP A 285 5.93 -0.76 6.93
N ARG A 286 6.51 -1.54 7.84
CA ARG A 286 6.32 -1.39 9.28
C ARG A 286 6.74 -0.01 9.77
N LYS A 287 7.80 0.58 9.22
CA LYS A 287 8.30 1.90 9.66
C LYS A 287 7.29 2.98 9.31
N VAL A 288 6.64 2.90 8.14
CA VAL A 288 5.61 3.87 7.75
C VAL A 288 4.43 3.85 8.72
N SER A 289 4.06 2.65 9.15
CA SER A 289 2.88 2.45 9.99
C SER A 289 3.13 2.79 11.47
N ILE A 290 4.29 2.43 12.00
CA ILE A 290 4.63 2.55 13.43
C ILE A 290 5.06 3.97 13.81
N ASP A 291 5.92 4.60 13.00
CA ASP A 291 6.50 5.91 13.34
C ASP A 291 5.44 7.02 13.26
N ILE A 292 5.13 7.60 14.42
CA ILE A 292 4.16 8.68 14.59
C ILE A 292 4.60 10.01 13.94
N ARG A 293 5.87 10.14 13.54
CA ARG A 293 6.45 11.31 12.86
C ARG A 293 6.87 11.01 11.42
N ARG A 294 6.51 9.83 10.89
CA ARG A 294 6.76 9.51 9.49
C ARG A 294 6.04 10.51 8.59
N ILE A 295 6.61 10.75 7.43
CA ILE A 295 6.01 11.50 6.33
C ILE A 295 5.60 10.51 5.22
N LEU A 296 4.53 10.82 4.51
CA LEU A 296 4.07 10.04 3.36
C LEU A 296 3.77 10.97 2.19
N LYS A 297 3.88 10.46 0.97
CA LYS A 297 3.73 11.28 -0.24
C LYS A 297 2.34 11.94 -0.27
N ILE A 298 2.29 13.21 -0.68
CA ILE A 298 1.04 13.98 -0.75
C ILE A 298 0.09 13.35 -1.78
N PRO A 299 -1.15 12.97 -1.39
CA PRO A 299 -2.21 12.67 -2.36
C PRO A 299 -2.42 13.83 -3.35
N GLY A 300 -2.56 13.51 -4.64
CA GLY A 300 -2.62 14.46 -5.74
C GLY A 300 -1.26 14.97 -6.25
N SER A 301 -0.13 14.60 -5.61
CA SER A 301 1.21 15.03 -6.07
C SER A 301 1.71 14.20 -7.26
N VAL A 302 2.68 14.76 -7.98
CA VAL A 302 3.27 14.15 -9.18
C VAL A 302 4.38 13.16 -8.78
N GLN A 303 4.47 12.02 -9.47
CA GLN A 303 5.63 11.14 -9.43
C GLN A 303 6.72 11.62 -10.39
N ASP A 304 7.85 12.05 -9.82
CA ASP A 304 8.97 12.68 -10.54
C ASP A 304 9.58 11.84 -11.66
N THR A 305 9.52 10.51 -11.56
CA THR A 305 10.16 9.59 -12.51
C THR A 305 9.28 9.21 -13.70
N ASN A 306 7.96 9.39 -13.62
CA ASN A 306 7.03 8.88 -14.64
C ASN A 306 5.80 9.77 -14.88
N GLY A 307 5.72 10.94 -14.23
CA GLY A 307 4.64 11.91 -14.36
C GLY A 307 3.29 11.51 -13.78
N ARG A 308 3.10 10.29 -13.25
CA ARG A 308 1.78 9.84 -12.74
C ARG A 308 1.37 10.59 -11.48
N ILE A 309 0.07 10.84 -11.37
CA ILE A 309 -0.51 11.49 -10.20
C ILE A 309 -0.79 10.47 -9.08
N CYS A 310 -0.51 10.85 -7.84
CA CYS A 310 -0.88 10.06 -6.67
C CYS A 310 -2.38 10.18 -6.36
N CYS A 311 -3.23 9.56 -7.17
CA CYS A 311 -4.68 9.70 -7.07
C CYS A 311 -5.32 8.74 -6.06
N ARG A 312 -6.46 9.14 -5.51
CA ARG A 312 -7.32 8.25 -4.72
C ARG A 312 -7.83 7.08 -5.57
N VAL A 313 -7.92 5.91 -4.94
CA VAL A 313 -8.45 4.67 -5.55
C VAL A 313 -9.68 4.19 -4.79
N ASP A 314 -10.73 3.81 -5.52
CA ASP A 314 -11.90 3.17 -4.93
C ASP A 314 -11.56 1.73 -4.54
N ILE A 315 -11.52 1.47 -3.23
CA ILE A 315 -11.20 0.15 -2.69
C ILE A 315 -12.15 -0.96 -3.17
N LYS A 316 -13.40 -0.63 -3.51
CA LYS A 316 -14.35 -1.61 -4.07
C LYS A 316 -14.02 -2.02 -5.50
N LYS A 317 -13.17 -1.24 -6.18
CA LYS A 317 -12.73 -1.45 -7.57
C LYS A 317 -11.21 -1.65 -7.65
N ILE A 318 -10.55 -1.94 -6.52
CA ILE A 318 -9.08 -2.00 -6.46
C ILE A 318 -8.49 -3.01 -7.45
N HIS A 319 -9.14 -4.16 -7.65
CA HIS A 319 -8.73 -5.19 -8.63
C HIS A 319 -8.85 -4.77 -10.10
N LYS A 320 -9.59 -3.68 -10.38
CA LYS A 320 -9.69 -3.09 -11.73
C LYS A 320 -8.70 -1.94 -11.94
N PHE A 321 -8.10 -1.43 -10.88
CA PHE A 321 -7.17 -0.32 -10.96
C PHE A 321 -5.77 -0.82 -11.34
N PHE A 322 -5.23 -0.30 -12.44
CA PHE A 322 -3.86 -0.46 -12.90
C PHE A 322 -3.10 0.86 -12.83
N PRO A 323 -1.76 0.85 -12.69
CA PRO A 323 -0.95 2.08 -12.68
C PRO A 323 -1.19 2.99 -13.89
N GLU A 324 -1.56 2.42 -15.04
CA GLU A 324 -1.90 3.13 -16.28
C GLU A 324 -3.27 3.84 -16.22
N ASN A 325 -4.14 3.49 -15.27
CA ASN A 325 -5.38 4.24 -15.07
C ASN A 325 -5.16 5.56 -14.32
N SER A 326 -4.01 5.74 -13.69
CA SER A 326 -3.62 7.03 -13.13
C SER A 326 -3.26 7.98 -14.27
N PRO A 327 -3.87 9.19 -14.33
CA PRO A 327 -3.42 10.19 -15.29
C PRO A 327 -1.98 10.58 -15.00
N THR A 328 -1.31 11.05 -16.05
CA THR A 328 -0.01 11.67 -16.01
C THR A 328 -0.12 13.18 -16.07
N ILE A 329 0.93 13.86 -15.63
CA ILE A 329 1.03 15.31 -15.70
C ILE A 329 0.87 15.85 -17.14
N TRP A 330 1.33 15.10 -18.14
CA TRP A 330 1.24 15.52 -19.55
C TRP A 330 -0.19 15.45 -20.08
N GLU A 331 -0.96 14.44 -19.69
CA GLU A 331 -2.37 14.31 -20.07
C GLU A 331 -3.27 15.37 -19.41
N LEU A 332 -2.87 15.88 -18.24
CA LEU A 332 -3.64 16.89 -17.51
C LEU A 332 -3.29 18.33 -17.90
N LEU A 333 -2.14 18.54 -18.54
CA LEU A 333 -1.68 19.86 -19.02
C LEU A 333 -1.76 20.02 -20.54
N SER A 334 -2.14 18.96 -21.26
CA SER A 334 -2.51 19.02 -22.69
C SER A 334 -3.89 19.61 -22.86
#